data_AF-A0AA35L5A4-F1
#
_entry.id   AF-A0AA35L5A4-F1
#
_cell.length_a   1.000
_cell.length_b   1.000
_cell.length_c   1.000
_cell.angle_alpha   90.00
_cell.angle_beta   90.00
_cell.angle_gamma   90.00
#
_symmetry.space_group_name_H-M   'P 1'
#
loop_
_entity.id
_entity.type
_entity.pdbx_description
1 polymer ?
#
loop_
_entity_poly.entity_id
_entity_poly.type
_entity_poly.pdbx_seq_one_letter_code
_entity_poly.pdbx_strand_id
1 'polypeptide(L)'
;MIGQKTLLSFFSAAQAKKRSRSPEPVGAAELMDFVAAERKRYTVYPAVHQVFTWTQMCSIRDVKAVILGQDPYHGPNQAHGLCFSVQRPVPPPPSLENIYKELAEDIEGFSHPGHGDLTGWAKQGVLLLNAVLTVRAHQANSHKEKGWEQFTDAVVSWLNSNLDGVVFMLWGAYAQRKGSSIDRKRHHVLQTAHPSPLSVHRGFFGCKHFSKTNELLKKSGKKPIDWSTL
;
A
#
# COMPACT_ATOMS: atom_id res chain seq x y z
N MET A 1 0.26 15.20 6.71
CA MET A 1 -0.37 14.96 5.39
C MET A 1 0.66 15.14 4.28
N ILE A 2 0.61 14.34 3.23
CA ILE A 2 1.43 14.53 2.03
C ILE A 2 0.85 15.71 1.26
N GLY A 3 1.59 16.82 1.21
CA GLY A 3 1.10 18.05 0.58
C GLY A 3 0.91 17.90 -0.93
N GLN A 4 0.01 18.71 -1.49
CA GLN A 4 -0.28 18.72 -2.93
C GLN A 4 0.97 18.92 -3.79
N LYS A 5 1.92 19.75 -3.36
CA LYS A 5 3.22 19.93 -4.04
C LYS A 5 4.04 18.63 -4.11
N THR A 6 4.08 17.87 -3.03
CA THR A 6 4.77 16.57 -2.98
C THR A 6 4.03 15.54 -3.84
N LEU A 7 2.70 15.52 -3.79
CA LEU A 7 1.89 14.66 -4.66
C LEU A 7 2.14 14.95 -6.15
N LEU A 8 2.16 16.23 -6.53
CA LEU A 8 2.49 16.67 -7.89
C LEU A 8 3.92 16.30 -8.28
N SER A 9 4.88 16.35 -7.35
CA SER A 9 6.25 15.92 -7.63
C SER A 9 6.34 14.43 -7.96
N PHE A 10 5.47 13.58 -7.41
CA PHE A 10 5.38 12.17 -7.80
C PHE A 10 4.84 11.99 -9.21
N PHE A 11 3.84 12.79 -9.61
CA PHE A 11 3.35 12.80 -10.98
C PHE A 11 4.40 13.28 -11.98
N SER A 12 5.18 14.32 -11.63
CA SER A 12 6.25 14.82 -12.48
C SER A 12 7.43 13.84 -12.58
N ALA A 13 7.82 13.20 -11.48
CA ALA A 13 8.87 12.18 -11.47
C ALA A 13 8.49 10.94 -12.31
N ALA A 14 7.20 10.56 -12.33
CA ALA A 14 6.71 9.49 -13.20
C ALA A 14 6.92 9.79 -14.69
N GLN A 15 6.86 11.07 -15.10
CA GLN A 15 7.09 11.50 -16.49
C GLN A 15 8.57 11.51 -16.91
N ALA A 16 9.51 11.56 -15.95
CA ALA A 16 10.92 11.86 -16.22
C ALA A 16 11.81 10.64 -16.52
N LYS A 17 11.30 9.40 -16.42
CA LYS A 17 12.12 8.18 -16.56
C LYS A 17 12.31 7.77 -18.03
N LYS A 18 13.11 8.52 -18.77
CA LYS A 18 13.65 8.14 -20.10
C LYS A 18 14.87 7.24 -19.91
N ARG A 19 14.75 5.94 -20.22
CA ARG A 19 15.80 5.10 -20.87
C ARG A 19 15.30 3.67 -21.12
N SER A 20 15.43 3.26 -22.39
CA SER A 20 15.30 1.90 -22.97
C SER A 20 13.91 1.42 -23.43
N ARG A 21 13.94 0.63 -24.51
CA ARG A 21 12.87 0.18 -25.44
C ARG A 21 11.73 -0.62 -24.77
N SER A 22 10.96 0.05 -23.93
CA SER A 22 9.66 -0.40 -23.40
C SER A 22 8.58 0.56 -23.91
N PRO A 23 7.29 0.14 -24.01
CA PRO A 23 6.22 1.02 -24.48
C PRO A 23 6.22 2.36 -23.73
N GLU A 24 5.93 3.45 -24.44
CA GLU A 24 6.05 4.81 -23.91
C GLU A 24 5.41 4.92 -22.52
N PRO A 25 6.09 5.58 -21.55
CA PRO A 25 5.52 5.72 -20.22
C PRO A 25 4.26 6.57 -20.30
N VAL A 26 3.13 5.98 -19.89
CA VAL A 26 1.85 6.67 -19.83
C VAL A 26 2.00 7.89 -18.91
N GLY A 27 1.87 9.09 -19.48
CA GLY A 27 2.06 10.33 -18.74
C GLY A 27 1.02 10.48 -17.62
N ALA A 28 1.36 11.23 -16.57
CA ALA A 28 0.40 11.52 -15.49
C ALA A 28 -0.95 12.08 -15.99
N ALA A 29 -0.93 12.88 -17.07
CA ALA A 29 -2.13 13.40 -17.72
C ALA A 29 -2.94 12.27 -18.38
N GLU A 30 -2.29 11.40 -19.15
CA GLU A 30 -2.92 10.26 -19.82
C GLU A 30 -3.55 9.28 -18.81
N LEU A 31 -2.88 9.04 -17.68
CA LEU A 31 -3.42 8.24 -16.58
C LEU A 31 -4.71 8.87 -16.02
N MET A 32 -4.71 10.18 -15.78
CA MET A 32 -5.89 10.87 -15.26
C MET A 32 -7.03 10.91 -16.27
N ASP A 33 -6.73 11.14 -17.54
CA ASP A 33 -7.71 11.11 -18.64
C ASP A 33 -8.30 9.71 -18.80
N PHE A 34 -7.48 8.66 -18.71
CA PHE A 34 -7.95 7.28 -18.69
C PHE A 34 -8.93 7.02 -17.54
N VAL A 35 -8.57 7.38 -16.31
CA VAL A 35 -9.44 7.18 -15.13
C VAL A 35 -10.72 8.00 -15.25
N ALA A 36 -10.65 9.23 -15.76
CA ALA A 36 -11.81 10.08 -15.99
C ALA A 36 -12.74 9.50 -17.07
N ALA A 37 -12.19 8.97 -18.16
CA ALA A 37 -12.95 8.29 -19.20
C ALA A 37 -13.61 6.99 -18.68
N GLU A 38 -12.90 6.20 -17.87
CA GLU A 38 -13.44 5.01 -17.22
C GLU A 38 -14.62 5.36 -16.32
N ARG A 39 -14.52 6.41 -15.51
CA ARG A 39 -15.59 6.87 -14.61
C ARG A 39 -16.83 7.37 -15.33
N LYS A 40 -16.71 7.82 -16.59
CA LYS A 40 -17.87 8.20 -17.42
C LYS A 40 -18.66 6.99 -17.91
N ARG A 41 -18.05 5.80 -17.96
CA ARG A 41 -18.62 4.59 -18.58
C ARG A 41 -18.91 3.47 -17.58
N TYR A 42 -18.16 3.43 -16.48
CA TYR A 42 -18.17 2.36 -15.51
C TYR A 42 -18.04 2.89 -14.09
N THR A 43 -18.49 2.09 -13.12
CA THR A 43 -18.14 2.30 -11.72
C THR A 43 -16.66 1.97 -11.50
N VAL A 44 -15.90 2.94 -11.00
CA VAL A 44 -14.47 2.80 -10.67
C VAL A 44 -14.28 3.02 -9.17
N TYR A 45 -13.59 2.10 -8.52
CA TYR A 45 -13.22 2.18 -7.12
C TYR A 45 -11.75 2.60 -6.94
N PRO A 46 -11.39 3.24 -5.81
CA PRO A 46 -12.30 3.83 -4.83
C PRO A 46 -13.00 5.09 -5.41
N ALA A 47 -13.86 5.75 -4.62
CA ALA A 47 -14.41 7.06 -4.98
C ALA A 47 -13.28 8.09 -5.21
N VAL A 48 -13.53 9.12 -6.03
CA VAL A 48 -12.49 10.10 -6.44
C VAL A 48 -11.76 10.71 -5.25
N HIS A 49 -12.51 11.14 -4.21
CA HIS A 49 -11.95 11.76 -3.02
C HIS A 49 -11.13 10.80 -2.13
N GLN A 50 -11.25 9.49 -2.37
CA GLN A 50 -10.57 8.43 -1.61
C GLN A 50 -9.37 7.83 -2.36
N VAL A 51 -9.11 8.18 -3.62
CA VAL A 51 -7.95 7.62 -4.37
C VAL A 51 -6.63 7.87 -3.65
N PHE A 52 -6.53 9.01 -2.96
CA PHE A 52 -5.32 9.43 -2.24
C PHE A 52 -5.49 9.42 -0.71
N THR A 53 -6.40 8.63 -0.14
CA THR A 53 -6.57 8.55 1.33
C THR A 53 -5.25 8.27 2.05
N TRP A 54 -4.37 7.43 1.49
CA TRP A 54 -3.03 7.16 2.01
C TRP A 54 -2.14 8.41 2.21
N THR A 55 -2.42 9.51 1.51
CA THR A 55 -1.74 10.81 1.69
C THR A 55 -2.24 11.62 2.87
N GLN A 56 -3.45 11.34 3.34
CA GLN A 56 -4.19 12.17 4.29
C GLN A 56 -3.97 11.73 5.74
N MET A 57 -3.44 10.51 5.95
CA MET A 57 -3.40 9.88 7.28
C MET A 57 -2.21 10.31 8.15
N CYS A 58 -1.04 10.54 7.56
CA CYS A 58 0.15 11.03 8.26
C CYS A 58 0.99 11.95 7.38
N SER A 59 2.02 12.61 7.93
CA SER A 59 3.01 13.30 7.10
C SER A 59 3.87 12.28 6.36
N ILE A 60 4.32 12.62 5.16
CA ILE A 60 5.24 11.74 4.42
C ILE A 60 6.54 11.50 5.19
N ARG A 61 6.98 12.47 6.00
CA ARG A 61 8.17 12.37 6.83
C ARG A 61 7.97 11.53 8.10
N ASP A 62 6.72 11.26 8.46
CA ASP A 62 6.37 10.43 9.62
C ASP A 62 6.19 8.95 9.26
N VAL A 63 6.41 8.58 7.99
CA VAL A 63 6.32 7.20 7.53
C VAL A 63 7.41 6.36 8.19
N LYS A 64 6.99 5.31 8.88
CA LYS A 64 7.84 4.36 9.61
C LYS A 64 7.87 3.00 8.94
N ALA A 65 6.70 2.55 8.47
CA ALA A 65 6.53 1.28 7.79
C ALA A 65 5.72 1.46 6.51
N VAL A 66 5.93 0.59 5.53
CA VAL A 66 5.21 0.58 4.25
C VAL A 66 4.70 -0.83 3.98
N ILE A 67 3.40 -0.97 3.74
CA ILE A 67 2.79 -2.21 3.25
C ILE A 67 2.35 -1.97 1.81
N LEU A 68 2.86 -2.78 0.89
CA LEU A 68 2.53 -2.68 -0.52
C LEU A 68 1.48 -3.73 -0.92
N GLY A 69 0.32 -3.26 -1.38
CA GLY A 69 -0.68 -4.08 -2.04
C GLY A 69 -0.57 -4.01 -3.57
N GLN A 70 -1.37 -4.81 -4.27
CA GLN A 70 -1.37 -4.89 -5.74
C GLN A 70 -2.37 -3.89 -6.33
N ASP A 71 -3.67 -4.17 -6.20
CA ASP A 71 -4.77 -3.33 -6.68
C ASP A 71 -5.83 -3.12 -5.57
N PRO A 72 -6.70 -2.10 -5.71
CA PRO A 72 -7.79 -1.89 -4.76
C PRO A 72 -8.81 -3.03 -4.84
N TYR A 73 -9.56 -3.24 -3.76
CA TYR A 73 -10.73 -4.10 -3.83
C TYR A 73 -11.72 -3.64 -4.91
N HIS A 74 -12.22 -4.59 -5.69
CA HIS A 74 -13.10 -4.33 -6.83
C HIS A 74 -14.60 -4.52 -6.52
N GLY A 75 -14.94 -4.87 -5.28
CA GLY A 75 -16.33 -4.96 -4.82
C GLY A 75 -16.88 -3.62 -4.30
N PRO A 76 -18.21 -3.45 -4.27
CA PRO A 76 -18.85 -2.24 -3.80
C PRO A 76 -18.47 -1.92 -2.36
N ASN A 77 -18.19 -0.64 -2.09
CA ASN A 77 -17.87 -0.07 -0.78
C ASN A 77 -16.59 -0.61 -0.10
N GLN A 78 -15.82 -1.48 -0.76
CA GLN A 78 -14.63 -2.07 -0.15
C GLN A 78 -13.43 -1.12 -0.19
N ALA A 79 -13.00 -0.69 -1.38
CA ALA A 79 -11.82 0.13 -1.51
C ALA A 79 -12.08 1.58 -1.07
N HIS A 80 -11.21 2.09 -0.20
CA HIS A 80 -11.24 3.48 0.27
C HIS A 80 -9.86 4.17 0.25
N GLY A 81 -8.91 3.62 -0.52
CA GLY A 81 -7.59 4.25 -0.75
C GLY A 81 -6.47 3.83 0.20
N LEU A 82 -6.72 2.86 1.09
CA LEU A 82 -5.71 2.20 1.91
C LEU A 82 -5.67 0.71 1.54
N CYS A 83 -4.50 0.15 1.24
CA CYS A 83 -4.39 -1.26 0.87
C CYS A 83 -4.90 -2.18 2.00
N PHE A 84 -5.55 -3.29 1.63
CA PHE A 84 -6.20 -4.27 2.52
C PHE A 84 -7.36 -3.76 3.39
N SER A 85 -7.55 -2.45 3.53
CA SER A 85 -8.56 -1.90 4.42
C SER A 85 -9.94 -1.75 3.78
N VAL A 86 -10.99 -1.87 4.61
CA VAL A 86 -12.38 -1.56 4.25
C VAL A 86 -13.02 -0.70 5.34
N GLN A 87 -13.89 0.25 4.99
CA GLN A 87 -14.58 1.08 5.98
C GLN A 87 -15.76 0.32 6.61
N ARG A 88 -16.12 0.67 7.84
CA ARG A 88 -17.37 0.16 8.46
C ARG A 88 -18.58 0.56 7.62
N PRO A 89 -19.64 -0.28 7.52
CA PRO A 89 -19.82 -1.58 8.16
C PRO A 89 -19.32 -2.77 7.32
N VAL A 90 -18.48 -2.56 6.31
CA VAL A 90 -18.06 -3.62 5.38
C VAL A 90 -17.25 -4.68 6.15
N PRO A 91 -17.58 -5.98 6.01
CA PRO A 91 -16.83 -7.04 6.67
C PRO A 91 -15.40 -7.13 6.11
N PRO A 92 -14.40 -7.48 6.95
CA PRO A 92 -13.04 -7.71 6.48
C PRO A 92 -13.02 -8.74 5.33
N PRO A 93 -12.37 -8.43 4.20
CA PRO A 93 -12.20 -9.42 3.13
C PRO A 93 -11.25 -10.55 3.56
N PRO A 94 -11.23 -11.71 2.87
CA PRO A 94 -10.45 -12.88 3.30
C PRO A 94 -8.95 -12.63 3.51
N SER A 95 -8.35 -11.71 2.75
CA SER A 95 -6.94 -11.35 2.97
C SER A 95 -6.73 -10.57 4.27
N LEU A 96 -7.67 -9.71 4.65
CA LEU A 96 -7.60 -8.97 5.91
C LEU A 96 -7.87 -9.87 7.12
N GLU A 97 -8.79 -10.82 6.99
CA GLU A 97 -9.01 -11.87 8.01
C GLU A 97 -7.72 -12.65 8.28
N ASN A 98 -6.98 -13.02 7.24
CA ASN A 98 -5.69 -13.70 7.40
C ASN A 98 -4.61 -12.79 8.01
N ILE A 99 -4.61 -11.49 7.69
CA ILE A 99 -3.76 -10.50 8.37
C ILE A 99 -4.05 -10.47 9.87
N TYR A 100 -5.32 -10.46 10.28
CA TYR A 100 -5.70 -10.46 11.69
C TYR A 100 -5.37 -11.77 12.41
N LYS A 101 -5.49 -12.92 11.73
CA LYS A 101 -5.04 -14.21 12.29
C LYS A 101 -3.54 -14.22 12.56
N GLU A 102 -2.73 -13.74 11.62
CA GLU A 102 -1.28 -13.62 11.86
C GLU A 102 -0.97 -12.64 12.98
N LEU A 103 -1.69 -11.51 13.06
CA LEU A 103 -1.54 -10.55 14.16
C LEU A 103 -1.85 -11.15 15.53
N ALA A 104 -2.91 -11.95 15.64
CA ALA A 104 -3.29 -12.61 16.89
C ALA A 104 -2.22 -13.59 17.39
N GLU A 105 -1.51 -14.26 16.47
CA GLU A 105 -0.40 -15.16 16.79
C GLU A 105 0.94 -14.42 17.02
N ASP A 106 1.13 -13.26 16.40
CA ASP A 106 2.39 -12.50 16.43
C ASP A 106 2.46 -11.45 17.55
N ILE A 107 1.33 -10.78 17.86
CA ILE A 107 1.25 -9.67 18.81
C ILE A 107 0.42 -10.11 20.01
N GLU A 108 1.11 -10.31 21.13
CA GLU A 108 0.46 -10.63 22.40
C GLU A 108 -0.60 -9.58 22.77
N GLY A 109 -1.80 -10.04 23.10
CA GLY A 109 -2.94 -9.20 23.46
C GLY A 109 -3.69 -8.59 22.27
N PHE A 110 -3.28 -8.84 21.02
CA PHE A 110 -4.10 -8.47 19.87
C PHE A 110 -5.37 -9.33 19.82
N SER A 111 -6.50 -8.69 19.52
CA SER A 111 -7.77 -9.36 19.27
C SER A 111 -8.42 -8.79 18.01
N HIS A 112 -9.22 -9.60 17.32
CA HIS A 112 -9.91 -9.17 16.12
C HIS A 112 -10.82 -7.96 16.43
N PRO A 113 -10.68 -6.81 15.75
CA PRO A 113 -11.30 -5.56 16.18
C PRO A 113 -12.79 -5.45 15.80
N GLY A 114 -13.33 -6.42 15.06
CA GLY A 114 -14.72 -6.44 14.61
C GLY A 114 -15.00 -5.56 13.38
N HIS A 115 -13.96 -5.03 12.73
CA HIS A 115 -14.06 -4.24 11.50
C HIS A 115 -12.77 -4.35 10.65
N GLY A 116 -12.82 -3.85 9.41
CA GLY A 116 -11.67 -3.86 8.49
C GLY A 116 -10.95 -2.52 8.28
N ASP A 117 -11.33 -1.49 9.04
CA ASP A 117 -10.73 -0.16 8.90
C ASP A 117 -9.33 -0.11 9.53
N LEU A 118 -8.30 0.19 8.73
CA LEU A 118 -6.88 0.24 9.11
C LEU A 118 -6.37 1.68 9.26
N THR A 119 -7.28 2.65 9.31
CA THR A 119 -6.95 4.08 9.51
C THR A 119 -6.09 4.30 10.76
N GLY A 120 -6.30 3.51 11.82
CA GLY A 120 -5.49 3.56 13.05
C GLY A 120 -4.01 3.32 12.79
N TRP A 121 -3.65 2.34 11.95
CA TRP A 121 -2.25 2.11 11.54
C TRP A 121 -1.72 3.25 10.67
N ALA A 122 -2.54 3.73 9.73
CA ALA A 122 -2.13 4.77 8.79
C ALA A 122 -1.76 6.09 9.50
N LYS A 123 -2.50 6.45 10.56
CA LYS A 123 -2.22 7.61 11.42
C LYS A 123 -0.91 7.48 12.20
N GLN A 124 -0.43 6.26 12.45
CA GLN A 124 0.81 6.00 13.19
C GLN A 124 2.08 6.03 12.32
N GLY A 125 1.93 6.23 11.01
CA GLY A 125 3.03 6.22 10.05
C GLY A 125 3.17 4.91 9.25
N VAL A 126 2.13 4.07 9.21
CA VAL A 126 2.09 2.90 8.32
C VAL A 126 1.50 3.32 6.97
N LEU A 127 2.33 3.44 5.94
CA LEU A 127 1.86 3.72 4.59
C LEU A 127 1.23 2.47 3.97
N LEU A 128 -0.10 2.51 3.77
CA LEU A 128 -0.90 1.45 3.15
C LEU A 128 -1.12 1.77 1.67
N LEU A 129 -0.16 1.40 0.82
CA LEU A 129 -0.13 1.80 -0.59
C LEU A 129 -0.37 0.61 -1.53
N ASN A 130 -1.37 0.69 -2.41
CA ASN A 130 -1.47 -0.23 -3.55
C ASN A 130 -0.58 0.25 -4.69
N ALA A 131 -0.08 -0.66 -5.53
CA ALA A 131 0.67 -0.30 -6.72
C ALA A 131 -0.21 0.33 -7.81
N VAL A 132 -1.44 -0.17 -7.94
CA VAL A 132 -2.51 0.40 -8.76
C VAL A 132 -3.51 1.07 -7.83
N LEU A 133 -3.92 2.32 -8.11
CA LEU A 133 -4.77 3.09 -7.18
C LEU A 133 -6.25 3.15 -7.55
N THR A 134 -6.65 2.60 -8.69
CA THR A 134 -8.06 2.49 -9.08
C THR A 134 -8.34 1.14 -9.74
N VAL A 135 -9.61 0.73 -9.78
CA VAL A 135 -10.05 -0.52 -10.40
C VAL A 135 -11.49 -0.37 -10.87
N ARG A 136 -11.84 -0.96 -12.01
CA ARG A 136 -13.22 -1.08 -12.46
C ARG A 136 -13.96 -2.09 -11.58
N ALA A 137 -15.20 -1.77 -11.22
CA ALA A 137 -16.04 -2.65 -10.43
C ALA A 137 -16.09 -4.08 -11.00
N HIS A 138 -15.92 -5.07 -10.12
CA HIS A 138 -15.92 -6.50 -10.42
C HIS A 138 -14.83 -7.00 -11.39
N GLN A 139 -13.84 -6.17 -11.74
CA GLN A 139 -12.77 -6.54 -12.65
C GLN A 139 -11.40 -6.29 -12.00
N ALA A 140 -10.92 -7.28 -11.25
CA ALA A 140 -9.59 -7.26 -10.64
C ALA A 140 -8.52 -6.92 -11.70
N ASN A 141 -7.55 -6.08 -11.32
CA ASN A 141 -6.46 -5.62 -12.18
C ASN A 141 -6.86 -4.93 -13.50
N SER A 142 -8.11 -4.48 -13.65
CA SER A 142 -8.59 -3.81 -14.88
C SER A 142 -7.83 -2.53 -15.25
N HIS A 143 -7.25 -1.84 -14.27
CA HIS A 143 -6.47 -0.62 -14.47
C HIS A 143 -4.95 -0.84 -14.33
N LYS A 144 -4.49 -2.10 -14.37
CA LYS A 144 -3.06 -2.42 -14.41
C LYS A 144 -2.41 -1.84 -15.68
N GLU A 145 -1.14 -1.48 -15.58
CA GLU A 145 -0.32 -1.03 -16.71
C GLU A 145 -0.89 0.24 -17.39
N LYS A 146 -1.69 1.02 -16.65
CA LYS A 146 -2.24 2.31 -17.11
C LYS A 146 -1.49 3.52 -16.59
N GLY A 147 -0.40 3.33 -15.85
CA GLY A 147 0.48 4.39 -15.36
C GLY A 147 0.52 4.54 -13.84
N TRP A 148 -0.39 3.89 -13.10
CA TRP A 148 -0.37 3.93 -11.63
C TRP A 148 0.92 3.34 -11.05
N GLU A 149 1.46 2.30 -11.66
CA GLU A 149 2.68 1.63 -11.22
C GLU A 149 3.87 2.60 -11.21
N GLN A 150 4.00 3.42 -12.25
CA GLN A 150 5.06 4.42 -12.38
C GLN A 150 4.91 5.52 -11.33
N PHE A 151 3.67 5.97 -11.11
CA PHE A 151 3.38 6.95 -10.05
C PHE A 151 3.73 6.39 -8.66
N THR A 152 3.32 5.17 -8.35
CA THR A 152 3.62 4.56 -7.04
C THR A 152 5.08 4.12 -6.92
N ASP A 153 5.79 3.84 -8.02
CA ASP A 153 7.25 3.69 -8.05
C ASP A 153 7.94 4.99 -7.64
N ALA A 154 7.45 6.15 -8.10
CA ALA A 154 8.00 7.44 -7.69
C ALA A 154 7.80 7.69 -6.19
N VAL A 155 6.66 7.29 -5.62
CA VAL A 155 6.42 7.34 -4.16
C VAL A 155 7.44 6.48 -3.42
N VAL A 156 7.60 5.21 -3.80
CA VAL A 156 8.56 4.28 -3.15
C VAL A 156 9.99 4.80 -3.31
N SER A 157 10.36 5.28 -4.49
CA SER A 157 11.68 5.86 -4.74
C SER A 157 11.94 7.08 -3.87
N TRP A 158 10.94 7.95 -3.68
CA TRP A 158 11.11 9.11 -2.81
C TRP A 158 11.33 8.71 -1.36
N LEU A 159 10.56 7.74 -0.83
CA LEU A 159 10.76 7.23 0.52
C LEU A 159 12.16 6.63 0.68
N ASN A 160 12.60 5.86 -0.33
CA ASN A 160 13.92 5.23 -0.39
C ASN A 160 15.08 6.25 -0.42
N SER A 161 14.87 7.40 -1.06
CA SER A 161 15.89 8.44 -1.20
C SER A 161 15.85 9.51 -0.10
N ASN A 162 14.74 9.68 0.62
CA ASN A 162 14.55 10.82 1.52
C ASN A 162 14.34 10.44 2.99
N LEU A 163 14.07 9.17 3.30
CA LEU A 163 13.90 8.69 4.67
C LEU A 163 14.94 7.62 5.00
N ASP A 164 15.12 7.33 6.28
CA ASP A 164 16.09 6.35 6.78
C ASP A 164 15.39 5.38 7.73
N GLY A 165 15.81 4.11 7.74
CA GLY A 165 15.30 3.09 8.67
C GLY A 165 13.79 2.83 8.53
N VAL A 166 13.23 2.98 7.32
CA VAL A 166 11.83 2.59 7.03
C VAL A 166 11.75 1.07 6.89
N VAL A 167 10.70 0.45 7.43
CA VAL A 167 10.45 -0.99 7.29
C VAL A 167 9.45 -1.24 6.15
N PHE A 168 9.90 -1.91 5.10
CA PHE A 168 9.05 -2.28 3.96
C PHE A 168 8.59 -3.73 4.09
N MET A 169 7.28 -3.93 4.13
CA MET A 169 6.61 -5.23 4.21
C MET A 169 6.06 -5.60 2.83
N LEU A 170 6.75 -6.51 2.16
CA LEU A 170 6.51 -6.89 0.77
C LEU A 170 5.84 -8.28 0.72
N TRP A 171 4.52 -8.29 0.64
CA TRP A 171 3.72 -9.51 0.68
C TRP A 171 3.33 -9.97 -0.74
N GLY A 172 3.91 -11.08 -1.17
CA GLY A 172 3.69 -11.67 -2.49
C GLY A 172 4.63 -11.12 -3.58
N ALA A 173 4.70 -11.86 -4.69
CA ALA A 173 5.68 -11.63 -5.75
C ALA A 173 5.60 -10.23 -6.38
N TYR A 174 4.40 -9.66 -6.49
CA TYR A 174 4.21 -8.32 -7.03
C TYR A 174 4.88 -7.25 -6.15
N ALA A 175 4.55 -7.24 -4.85
CA ALA A 175 5.15 -6.30 -3.90
C ALA A 175 6.68 -6.46 -3.81
N GLN A 176 7.16 -7.71 -3.87
CA GLN A 176 8.58 -8.02 -3.86
C GLN A 176 9.31 -7.46 -5.09
N ARG A 177 8.72 -7.55 -6.29
CA ARG A 177 9.28 -6.92 -7.51
C ARG A 177 9.31 -5.40 -7.40
N LYS A 178 8.23 -4.77 -6.93
CA LYS A 178 8.16 -3.31 -6.75
C LYS A 178 9.21 -2.81 -5.74
N GLY A 179 9.45 -3.57 -4.68
CA GLY A 179 10.46 -3.24 -3.66
C GLY A 179 11.90 -3.64 -4.01
N SER A 180 12.17 -4.14 -5.22
CA SER A 180 13.51 -4.63 -5.60
C SER A 180 14.59 -3.54 -5.59
N SER A 181 14.21 -2.27 -5.79
CA SER A 181 15.13 -1.13 -5.80
C SER A 181 15.35 -0.47 -4.44
N ILE A 182 14.78 -1.01 -3.36
CA ILE A 182 14.95 -0.45 -2.00
C ILE A 182 16.38 -0.70 -1.52
N ASP A 183 17.03 0.34 -1.01
CA ASP A 183 18.37 0.23 -0.43
C ASP A 183 18.30 -0.46 0.93
N ARG A 184 18.74 -1.73 0.96
CA ARG A 184 18.73 -2.58 2.17
C ARG A 184 19.79 -2.22 3.20
N LYS A 185 20.74 -1.33 2.88
CA LYS A 185 21.65 -0.75 3.88
C LYS A 185 20.99 0.41 4.63
N ARG A 186 20.05 1.10 3.97
CA ARG A 186 19.35 2.26 4.50
C ARG A 186 18.00 1.91 5.15
N HIS A 187 17.35 0.88 4.63
CA HIS A 187 16.00 0.45 5.01
C HIS A 187 15.96 -1.03 5.35
N HIS A 188 14.90 -1.43 6.04
CA HIS A 188 14.63 -2.82 6.35
C HIS A 188 13.59 -3.38 5.39
N VAL A 189 13.79 -4.58 4.86
CA VAL A 189 12.86 -5.22 3.93
C VAL A 189 12.47 -6.59 4.46
N LEU A 190 11.18 -6.77 4.72
CA LEU A 190 10.55 -8.01 5.15
C LEU A 190 9.72 -8.56 3.98
N GLN A 191 9.94 -9.82 3.60
CA GLN A 191 9.31 -10.43 2.44
C GLN A 191 8.65 -11.76 2.83
N THR A 192 7.41 -11.97 2.38
CA THR A 192 6.73 -13.25 2.53
C THR A 192 5.67 -13.44 1.43
N ALA A 193 4.91 -14.54 1.46
CA ALA A 193 3.76 -14.78 0.60
C ALA A 193 2.65 -13.73 0.82
N HIS A 194 1.69 -13.66 -0.11
CA HIS A 194 0.54 -12.77 0.03
C HIS A 194 -0.46 -13.35 1.06
N PRO A 195 -1.20 -12.52 1.84
CA PRO A 195 -2.22 -12.98 2.79
C PRO A 195 -3.49 -13.57 2.14
N SER A 196 -3.52 -13.76 0.83
CA SER A 196 -4.69 -14.35 0.14
C SER A 196 -4.85 -15.81 0.56
N PRO A 197 -6.08 -16.34 0.67
CA PRO A 197 -6.31 -17.76 0.94
C PRO A 197 -5.50 -18.70 0.03
N LEU A 198 -5.22 -18.29 -1.21
CA LEU A 198 -4.44 -19.08 -2.19
C LEU A 198 -2.95 -19.24 -1.84
N SER A 199 -2.40 -18.35 -1.01
CA SER A 199 -0.96 -18.26 -0.75
C SER A 199 -0.58 -18.13 0.71
N VAL A 200 -1.55 -17.95 1.62
CA VAL A 200 -1.28 -17.62 3.03
C VAL A 200 -0.42 -18.68 3.74
N HIS A 201 -0.67 -19.97 3.46
CA HIS A 201 0.10 -21.09 4.01
C HIS A 201 1.49 -21.27 3.39
N ARG A 202 1.83 -20.51 2.34
CA ARG A 202 3.16 -20.56 1.69
C ARG A 202 4.19 -19.66 2.38
N GLY A 203 3.88 -19.15 3.58
CA GLY A 203 4.80 -18.42 4.44
C GLY A 203 4.25 -17.14 5.08
N PHE A 204 3.05 -16.67 4.72
CA PHE A 204 2.47 -15.49 5.38
C PHE A 204 2.15 -15.81 6.85
N PHE A 205 1.48 -16.93 7.10
CA PHE A 205 1.33 -17.43 8.47
C PHE A 205 2.68 -17.82 9.06
N GLY A 206 2.97 -17.33 10.27
CA GLY A 206 4.24 -17.48 10.96
C GLY A 206 5.34 -16.52 10.50
N CYS A 207 5.04 -15.56 9.62
CA CYS A 207 6.04 -14.59 9.14
C CYS A 207 6.53 -13.65 10.26
N LYS A 208 5.69 -13.41 11.26
CA LYS A 208 5.93 -12.52 12.39
C LYS A 208 6.35 -11.12 11.99
N HIS A 209 5.79 -10.60 10.90
CA HIS A 209 6.21 -9.32 10.34
C HIS A 209 5.82 -8.14 11.23
N PHE A 210 4.79 -8.23 12.06
CA PHE A 210 4.33 -7.12 12.90
C PHE A 210 5.27 -6.92 14.09
N SER A 211 5.66 -7.99 14.78
CA SER A 211 6.65 -7.95 15.87
C SER A 211 8.05 -7.59 15.36
N LYS A 212 8.50 -8.21 14.25
CA LYS A 212 9.77 -7.88 13.59
C LYS A 212 9.84 -6.42 13.16
N THR A 213 8.74 -5.86 12.64
CA THR A 213 8.68 -4.43 12.29
C THR A 213 8.94 -3.56 13.51
N ASN A 214 8.29 -3.86 14.63
CA ASN A 214 8.49 -3.11 15.87
C ASN A 214 9.91 -3.23 16.42
N GLU A 215 10.54 -4.40 16.31
CA GLU A 215 11.96 -4.59 16.67
C GLU A 215 12.88 -3.73 15.80
N LEU A 216 12.68 -3.72 14.48
CA LEU A 216 13.49 -2.95 13.53
C LEU A 216 13.30 -1.44 13.71
N LEU A 217 12.08 -1.00 14.02
CA LEU A 217 11.81 0.40 14.36
C LEU A 217 12.54 0.81 15.63
N LYS A 218 12.50 -0.01 16.69
CA LYS A 218 13.26 0.25 17.93
C LYS A 218 14.75 0.35 17.68
N LYS A 219 15.33 -0.58 16.89
CA LYS A 219 16.75 -0.54 16.48
C LYS A 219 17.11 0.74 15.70
N SER A 220 16.14 1.33 15.01
CA SER A 220 16.30 2.57 14.25
C SER A 220 15.95 3.82 15.08
N GLY A 221 15.78 3.70 16.41
CA GLY A 221 15.42 4.80 17.30
C GLY A 221 14.00 5.33 17.13
N LYS A 222 13.10 4.57 16.48
CA LYS A 222 11.72 4.97 16.20
C LYS A 222 10.75 4.33 17.18
N LYS A 223 9.69 5.07 17.54
CA LYS A 223 8.57 4.52 18.32
C LYS A 223 7.91 3.38 17.54
N PRO A 224 7.68 2.20 18.16
CA PRO A 224 6.97 1.09 17.53
C PRO A 224 5.53 1.47 17.15
N ILE A 225 4.94 0.69 16.25
CA ILE A 225 3.52 0.75 15.89
C ILE A 225 2.73 -0.05 16.92
N ASP A 226 1.65 0.53 17.43
CA ASP A 226 0.63 -0.20 18.14
C ASP A 226 -0.36 -0.78 17.13
N TRP A 227 -0.20 -2.07 16.84
CA TRP A 227 -1.03 -2.79 15.87
C TRP A 227 -2.46 -3.03 16.37
N SER A 228 -2.73 -2.84 17.66
CA SER A 228 -4.06 -2.97 18.26
C SER A 228 -4.86 -1.66 18.24
N THR A 229 -4.23 -0.51 17.93
CA THR A 229 -4.92 0.78 17.74
C THR A 229 -5.58 0.82 16.34
N LEU A 230 -6.86 0.39 16.27
CA LEU A 230 -7.69 0.25 15.06
C LEU A 230 -9.10 0.84 15.23
#